data_AF-A0A938BZI3-F1
#
_entry.id   AF-A0A938BZI3-F1
#
_cell.length_a   1.000
_cell.length_b   1.000
_cell.length_c   1.000
_cell.angle_alpha   90.00
_cell.angle_beta   90.00
_cell.angle_gamma   90.00
#
_symmetry.space_group_name_H-M   'P 1'
#
loop_
_entity.id
_entity.type
_entity.pdbx_description
1 polymer ?
#
loop_
_entity_poly.entity_id
_entity_poly.type
_entity_poly.pdbx_seq_one_letter_code
_entity_poly.pdbx_strand_id
1 'polypeptide(L)' 'MLQLFKLPALHRDSFARMLVCQAIAHGLGIVTPDAAIANYPARTLW' A
#
# COMPACT_ATOMS: atom_id res chain seq x y z
N MET A 1 2.16 13.87 -4.10
CA MET A 1 2.78 13.11 -2.99
C MET A 1 2.01 13.31 -1.67
N LEU A 2 0.73 12.91 -1.59
CA LEU A 2 -0.08 13.04 -0.35
C LEU A 2 -1.16 11.94 -0.29
N GLN A 3 -0.75 10.68 -0.26
CA GLN A 3 -1.66 9.53 -0.13
C GLN A 3 -1.59 8.90 1.27
N LEU A 4 -0.53 9.14 2.02
CA LEU A 4 -0.27 8.47 3.31
C LEU A 4 -1.36 8.76 4.35
N PHE A 5 -1.79 10.02 4.46
CA PHE A 5 -2.86 10.44 5.36
C PHE A 5 -4.26 9.96 4.93
N LYS A 6 -4.43 9.52 3.68
CA LYS A 6 -5.71 9.01 3.15
C LYS A 6 -5.85 7.49 3.27
N LEU A 7 -4.74 6.79 3.51
CA LEU A 7 -4.74 5.34 3.69
C LEU A 7 -5.20 4.97 5.10
N PRO A 8 -6.06 3.96 5.24
CA PRO A 8 -6.46 3.46 6.55
C PRO A 8 -5.22 2.98 7.32
N ALA A 9 -5.21 3.22 8.64
CA ALA A 9 -4.11 2.82 9.53
C ALA A 9 -4.16 1.31 9.84
N LEU A 10 -4.20 0.48 8.79
CA LEU A 10 -4.21 -0.99 8.89
C LEU A 10 -2.84 -1.53 9.34
N HIS A 11 -1.76 -0.80 9.05
CA HIS A 11 -0.40 -1.12 9.46
C HIS A 11 0.15 -0.15 10.50
N ARG A 12 0.82 -0.71 11.53
CA ARG A 12 1.68 0.06 12.45
C ARG A 12 2.98 0.53 11.80
N ASP A 13 3.41 -0.14 10.73
CA ASP A 13 4.64 0.18 10.01
C ASP A 13 4.39 1.25 8.92
N SER A 14 5.06 2.38 9.05
CA SER A 14 4.92 3.54 8.15
C SER A 14 5.52 3.29 6.76
N PHE A 15 6.48 2.37 6.64
CA PHE A 15 7.18 2.10 5.38
C PHE A 15 6.31 1.31 4.41
N ALA A 16 5.59 0.29 4.90
CA ALA A 16 4.62 -0.45 4.10
C ALA A 16 3.57 0.46 3.46
N ARG A 17 3.07 1.43 4.23
CA ARG A 17 2.10 2.43 3.73
C ARG A 17 2.71 3.37 2.69
N MET A 18 3.99 3.70 2.80
CA MET A 18 4.69 4.48 1.78
C MET A 18 4.81 3.71 0.47
N LEU A 19 5.15 2.41 0.51
CA LEU A 19 5.20 1.56 -0.68
C LEU A 19 3.83 1.48 -1.37
N VAL A 20 2.77 1.31 -0.59
CA VAL A 20 1.39 1.36 -1.08
C VAL A 20 1.06 2.70 -1.75
N CYS A 21 1.48 3.82 -1.15
CA CYS A 21 1.32 5.15 -1.76
C CYS A 21 2.01 5.24 -3.12
N GLN A 22 3.24 4.74 -3.23
CA GLN A 22 3.99 4.79 -4.48
C GLN A 22 3.33 3.90 -5.54
N ALA A 23 2.88 2.70 -5.16
CA ALA A 23 2.19 1.80 -6.06
C ALA A 23 0.92 2.44 -6.63
N ILE A 24 0.11 3.08 -5.79
CA ILE A 24 -1.09 3.79 -6.23
C ILE A 24 -0.73 4.98 -7.14
N ALA A 25 0.23 5.81 -6.71
CA ALA A 25 0.61 7.01 -7.45
C ALA A 25 1.20 6.73 -8.84
N HIS A 26 1.85 5.59 -9.00
CA HIS A 26 2.53 5.20 -10.23
C HIS A 26 1.84 4.05 -10.98
N GLY A 27 0.68 3.57 -10.51
CA GLY A 27 -0.04 2.45 -11.13
C GLY A 27 0.70 1.11 -11.09
N LEU A 28 1.55 0.89 -10.09
CA LEU A 28 2.36 -0.32 -9.94
C LEU A 28 1.60 -1.42 -9.17
N GLY A 29 2.00 -2.67 -9.38
CA GLY A 29 1.57 -3.82 -8.58
C GLY A 29 2.56 -4.10 -7.43
N ILE A 30 2.05 -4.49 -6.26
CA ILE A 30 2.85 -4.89 -5.11
C ILE A 30 2.84 -6.42 -5.00
N VAL A 31 4.03 -7.03 -5.07
CA VAL A 31 4.20 -8.48 -4.84
C VAL A 31 4.51 -8.70 -3.35
N THR A 32 3.57 -9.24 -2.55
CA THR A 32 3.77 -9.34 -1.08
C THR A 32 2.87 -10.35 -0.35
N PRO A 33 3.41 -11.29 0.46
CA PRO A 33 2.62 -12.32 1.19
C PRO A 33 1.61 -11.75 2.15
N ASP A 34 1.81 -10.48 2.45
CA ASP A 34 1.10 -9.80 3.49
C ASP A 34 -0.33 -9.51 3.07
N ALA A 35 -1.24 -10.32 3.60
CA ALA A 35 -2.68 -10.15 3.42
C ALA A 35 -3.19 -8.78 3.90
N ALA A 36 -2.50 -8.11 4.83
CA ALA A 36 -2.88 -6.76 5.24
C ALA A 36 -2.59 -5.71 4.16
N ILE A 37 -1.64 -5.97 3.24
CA ILE A 37 -1.43 -5.08 2.07
C ILE A 37 -2.54 -5.24 1.04
N ALA A 38 -3.12 -6.43 0.90
CA ALA A 38 -4.27 -6.68 0.02
C ALA A 38 -5.54 -5.91 0.43
N ASN A 39 -5.59 -5.40 1.67
CA ASN A 39 -6.70 -4.57 2.16
C ASN A 39 -6.55 -3.09 1.79
N TYR A 40 -5.45 -2.70 1.13
CA TYR A 40 -5.29 -1.37 0.57
C TYR A 40 -5.81 -1.31 -0.87
N PRO A 41 -6.23 -0.13 -1.37
CA PRO A 41 -6.68 0.06 -2.75
C PRO A 41 -5.49 0.11 -3.73
N ALA A 42 -4.56 -0.84 -3.61
CA ALA A 42 -3.42 -1.04 -4.50
C ALA A 42 -3.55 -2.42 -5.16
N ARG A 43 -3.03 -2.56 -6.39
CA ARG A 43 -2.97 -3.87 -7.04
C ARG A 43 -1.95 -4.73 -6.30
N THR A 44 -2.37 -5.88 -5.79
CA THR A 44 -1.49 -6.87 -5.18
C THR A 44 -1.37 -8.10 -6.07
N LEU A 45 -0.19 -8.73 -6.05
CA LEU A 45 0.17 -9.91 -6.84
C LEU A 45 0.83 -10.94 -5.92
N TRP A 46 0.43 -12.21 -6.02
CA TRP A 46 0.99 -13.35 -5.28
C TRP A 46 1.33 -14.50 -6.22
#